data_AF-A0A173KUZ2-F1
#
_entry.id   AF-A0A173KUZ2-F1
#
_cell.length_a   1.000
_cell.length_b   1.000
_cell.length_c   1.000
_cell.angle_alpha   90.00
_cell.angle_beta   90.00
_cell.angle_gamma   90.00
#
_symmetry.space_group_name_H-M   'P 1'
#
loop_
_entity.id
_entity.type
_entity.pdbx_description
1 polymer ?
#
loop_
_entity_poly.entity_id
_entity_poly.type
_entity_poly.pdbx_seq_one_letter_code
_entity_poly.pdbx_strand_id
1 'polypeptide(L)'
;MKHEMPSTETSVAHEGQHHPISLYLKVWAYLFVLSTLSYLVDYMHVQGIVRWTLIILFMLMKAGLILSIFMHLAWERLSLIYAILVPPLVLLVLVRIMTIEADYAYWTRAIFMGGGG
;
A
#
# COMPACT_ATOMS: atom_id res chain seq x y z
N MET A 1 44.22 55.07 -6.41
CA MET A 1 42.85 55.48 -6.07
C MET A 1 41.89 54.65 -6.88
N LYS A 2 41.04 53.85 -6.20
CA LYS A 2 39.72 53.38 -6.64
C LYS A 2 39.77 52.35 -7.79
N HIS A 3 39.43 51.08 -7.53
CA HIS A 3 38.05 50.55 -7.64
C HIS A 3 37.50 50.84 -9.05
N GLU A 4 37.14 49.88 -9.90
CA GLU A 4 36.55 48.57 -9.68
C GLU A 4 37.05 47.55 -10.72
N MET A 5 37.43 46.36 -10.26
CA MET A 5 37.16 45.16 -11.07
C MET A 5 35.64 45.02 -11.07
N PRO A 6 34.94 44.97 -12.22
CA PRO A 6 33.64 44.34 -12.24
C PRO A 6 33.91 42.85 -12.00
N SER A 7 33.95 42.48 -10.73
CA SER A 7 33.65 41.13 -10.29
C SER A 7 32.26 40.83 -10.83
N THR A 8 32.21 40.28 -12.03
CA THR A 8 31.11 39.44 -12.47
C THR A 8 31.15 38.20 -11.59
N GLU A 9 30.85 38.38 -10.31
CA GLU A 9 30.16 37.38 -9.53
C GLU A 9 28.77 37.31 -10.16
N THR A 10 28.70 36.62 -11.30
CA THR A 10 27.48 35.90 -11.64
C THR A 10 27.28 34.97 -10.46
N SER A 11 26.47 35.44 -9.51
CA SER A 11 25.80 34.63 -8.52
C SER A 11 25.29 33.42 -9.27
N VAL A 12 26.03 32.33 -9.14
CA VAL A 12 25.58 31.01 -9.52
C VAL A 12 24.47 30.75 -8.52
N ALA A 13 23.24 31.14 -8.89
CA ALA A 13 22.03 30.88 -8.15
C ALA A 13 21.76 29.37 -8.21
N HIS A 14 22.55 28.65 -7.42
CA HIS A 14 22.38 27.26 -7.06
C HIS A 14 21.56 27.24 -5.77
N GLU A 15 20.25 27.48 -5.86
CA GLU A 15 19.31 27.20 -4.78
C GLU A 15 18.07 26.49 -5.31
N GLY A 16 18.17 25.16 -5.33
CA GLY A 16 17.12 24.28 -4.84
C GLY A 16 15.85 24.13 -5.68
N GLN A 17 15.83 23.10 -6.52
CA GLN A 17 14.61 22.34 -6.88
C GLN A 17 13.97 21.69 -5.63
N HIS A 18 13.58 22.48 -4.63
CA HIS A 18 12.96 22.09 -3.36
C HIS A 18 11.43 21.97 -3.47
N HIS A 19 10.94 21.25 -4.48
CA HIS A 19 9.52 20.88 -4.59
C HIS A 19 9.07 19.56 -3.90
N PRO A 20 9.71 19.00 -2.86
CA PRO A 20 9.13 17.87 -2.12
C PRO A 20 8.42 18.24 -0.80
N ILE A 21 8.74 19.37 -0.15
CA ILE A 21 8.25 19.65 1.22
C ILE A 21 6.75 20.00 1.27
N SER A 22 6.24 20.71 0.26
CA SER A 22 4.82 21.07 0.15
C SER A 22 3.94 19.87 -0.15
N LEU A 23 4.50 18.86 -0.85
CA LEU A 23 3.82 17.59 -1.12
C LEU A 23 3.60 16.82 0.19
N TYR A 24 4.65 16.65 1.00
CA TYR A 24 4.54 15.96 2.29
C TYR A 24 3.58 16.65 3.25
N LEU A 25 3.57 17.99 3.33
CA LEU A 25 2.61 18.72 4.17
C LEU A 25 1.16 18.56 3.70
N LYS A 26 0.90 18.55 2.39
CA LYS A 26 -0.44 18.27 1.84
C LYS A 26 -0.91 16.86 2.18
N VAL A 27 -0.02 15.88 2.08
CA VAL A 27 -0.32 14.47 2.36
C VAL A 27 -0.58 14.28 3.83
N TRP A 28 0.27 14.87 4.67
CA TRP A 28 0.10 14.86 6.10
C TRP A 28 -1.26 15.45 6.50
N ALA A 29 -1.64 16.59 5.92
CA ALA A 29 -2.95 17.18 6.15
C ALA A 29 -4.10 16.27 5.65
N TYR A 30 -3.97 15.64 4.49
CA TYR A 30 -4.98 14.71 3.97
C TYR A 30 -5.16 13.48 4.87
N LEU A 31 -4.06 12.89 5.34
CA LEU A 31 -4.07 11.76 6.27
C LEU A 31 -4.66 12.16 7.62
N PHE A 32 -4.34 13.36 8.11
CA PHE A 32 -4.92 13.91 9.33
C PHE A 32 -6.44 14.08 9.23
N VAL A 33 -6.91 14.68 8.13
CA VAL A 33 -8.35 14.86 7.85
C VAL A 33 -9.04 13.50 7.76
N LEU A 34 -8.47 12.52 7.05
CA LEU A 34 -9.01 11.17 6.96
C LEU A 34 -9.07 10.44 8.30
N SER A 35 -8.01 10.57 9.10
CA SER A 35 -7.96 9.97 10.44
C SER A 35 -9.03 10.58 11.35
N THR A 36 -9.24 11.91 11.25
CA THR A 36 -10.26 12.62 12.02
C THR A 36 -11.68 12.23 11.59
N LEU A 37 -11.93 12.13 10.27
CA LEU A 37 -13.21 11.66 9.73
C LEU A 37 -13.50 10.21 10.11
N SER A 38 -12.50 9.34 10.06
CA SER A 38 -12.61 7.94 10.51
C SER A 38 -13.01 7.86 11.98
N TYR A 39 -12.40 8.70 12.82
CA TYR A 39 -12.71 8.76 14.25
C TYR A 39 -14.12 9.33 14.52
N LEU A 40 -14.53 10.36 13.77
CA LEU A 40 -15.87 10.94 13.91
C LEU A 40 -16.97 9.95 13.54
N VAL A 41 -16.72 9.14 12.52
CA VAL A 41 -17.64 8.07 12.11
C VAL A 41 -17.75 6.97 13.17
N ASP A 42 -16.62 6.61 13.79
CA ASP A 42 -16.62 5.67 14.92
C ASP A 42 -17.43 6.24 16.09
N TYR A 43 -17.32 7.56 16.35
CA TYR A 43 -18.06 8.25 17.40
C TYR A 43 -19.58 8.27 17.17
N MET A 44 -20.02 8.29 15.91
CA MET A 44 -21.46 8.25 15.57
C MET A 44 -22.12 6.90 15.84
N HIS A 45 -21.39 5.89 16.35
CA HIS A 45 -21.91 4.58 16.80
C HIS A 45 -22.95 3.96 15.85
N VAL A 46 -22.73 4.11 14.54
CA VAL A 46 -23.65 3.65 13.51
C VAL A 46 -23.70 2.11 13.56
N GLN A 47 -24.87 1.54 13.88
CA GLN A 47 -25.05 0.10 13.98
C GLN A 47 -25.34 -0.54 12.61
N GLY A 48 -24.84 -1.76 12.39
CA GLY A 48 -25.13 -2.57 11.19
C GLY A 48 -24.13 -2.42 10.03
N ILE A 49 -24.62 -2.58 8.79
CA ILE A 49 -23.85 -2.58 7.54
C ILE A 49 -23.06 -1.27 7.32
N VAL A 50 -23.57 -0.17 7.85
CA VAL A 50 -22.99 1.18 7.70
C VAL A 50 -21.62 1.24 8.38
N ARG A 51 -21.42 0.56 9.51
CA ARG A 51 -20.11 0.48 10.18
C ARG A 51 -19.08 -0.24 9.32
N TRP A 52 -19.47 -1.38 8.75
CA TRP A 52 -18.60 -2.20 7.89
C TRP A 52 -18.18 -1.45 6.64
N THR A 53 -19.14 -0.81 5.96
CA THR A 53 -18.86 -0.03 4.75
C THR A 53 -17.97 1.18 5.04
N LEU A 54 -18.20 1.91 6.13
CA LEU A 54 -17.35 3.06 6.45
C LEU A 54 -15.95 2.66 6.92
N ILE A 55 -15.80 1.59 7.72
CA ILE A 55 -14.47 1.08 8.10
C ILE A 55 -13.68 0.72 6.85
N ILE A 56 -14.27 -0.06 5.94
CA ILE A 56 -13.61 -0.45 4.70
C ILE A 56 -13.31 0.79 3.83
N LEU A 57 -14.24 1.74 3.74
CA LEU A 57 -14.05 2.98 2.97
C LEU A 57 -12.87 3.80 3.51
N PHE A 58 -12.77 4.02 4.82
CA PHE A 58 -11.64 4.75 5.42
C PHE A 58 -10.32 3.99 5.30
N MET A 59 -10.37 2.66 5.43
CA MET A 59 -9.21 1.80 5.28
C MET A 59 -8.66 1.85 3.85
N LEU A 60 -9.54 1.83 2.84
CA LEU A 60 -9.19 1.89 1.43
C LEU A 60 -8.76 3.31 1.02
N MET A 61 -9.43 4.35 1.54
CA MET A 61 -9.09 5.74 1.25
C MET A 61 -7.70 6.11 1.81
N LYS A 62 -7.40 5.78 3.07
CA LYS A 62 -6.07 6.07 3.64
C LYS A 62 -4.98 5.25 2.97
N ALA A 63 -5.24 3.98 2.63
CA ALA A 63 -4.28 3.14 1.92
C ALA A 63 -4.05 3.64 0.48
N GLY A 64 -5.10 4.01 -0.24
CA GLY A 64 -5.01 4.60 -1.58
C GLY A 64 -4.25 5.93 -1.59
N LEU A 65 -4.42 6.75 -0.56
CA LEU A 65 -3.66 7.99 -0.38
C LEU A 65 -2.18 7.72 -0.13
N ILE A 66 -1.85 6.76 0.74
CA ILE A 66 -0.46 6.35 0.97
C ILE A 66 0.15 5.81 -0.32
N LEU A 67 -0.58 4.95 -1.05
CA LEU A 67 -0.16 4.40 -2.33
C LEU A 67 0.08 5.51 -3.36
N SER A 68 -0.87 6.42 -3.59
CA SER A 68 -0.74 7.47 -4.62
C SER A 68 0.45 8.43 -4.39
N ILE A 69 0.92 8.55 -3.15
CA ILE A 69 1.91 9.55 -2.75
C ILE A 69 3.28 8.93 -2.51
N PHE A 70 3.36 7.83 -1.78
CA PHE A 70 4.62 7.11 -1.62
C PHE A 70 4.95 6.27 -2.86
N MET A 71 3.94 5.90 -3.66
CA MET A 71 4.09 5.30 -4.98
C MET A 71 3.46 6.22 -6.04
N HIS A 72 4.24 7.11 -6.65
CA HIS A 72 3.79 7.87 -7.82
C HIS A 72 3.44 6.90 -8.97
N LEU A 73 2.13 6.65 -9.16
CA LEU A 73 1.53 5.39 -9.62
C LEU A 73 1.71 4.99 -11.10
N ALA A 74 2.70 5.50 -11.83
CA ALA A 74 2.78 5.24 -13.28
C ALA A 74 4.18 5.08 -13.89
N TRP A 75 5.27 5.00 -13.12
CA TRP A 75 6.60 4.81 -13.74
C TRP A 75 7.34 3.52 -13.34
N GLU A 76 6.90 2.83 -12.28
CA GLU A 76 7.51 1.56 -11.79
C GLU A 76 6.50 0.42 -11.52
N ARG A 77 5.26 0.56 -12.04
CA ARG A 77 4.07 -0.30 -11.83
C ARG A 77 4.27 -1.83 -11.78
N LEU A 78 5.28 -2.40 -12.46
CA LEU A 78 5.55 -3.84 -12.42
C LEU A 78 6.14 -4.32 -11.09
N SER A 79 7.04 -3.56 -10.47
CA SER A 79 7.81 -4.02 -9.31
C SER A 79 6.93 -4.17 -8.05
N LEU A 80 5.99 -3.23 -7.87
CA LEU A 80 5.09 -3.20 -6.72
C LEU A 80 3.92 -4.17 -6.84
N ILE A 81 3.40 -4.38 -8.05
CA ILE A 81 2.45 -5.47 -8.31
C ILE A 81 3.11 -6.80 -7.99
N TYR A 82 4.35 -7.02 -8.43
CA TYR A 82 5.09 -8.24 -8.07
C TYR A 82 5.30 -8.33 -6.54
N ALA A 83 5.76 -7.28 -5.86
CA ALA A 83 6.01 -7.34 -4.42
C ALA A 83 4.77 -7.64 -3.57
N ILE A 84 3.59 -7.18 -3.96
CA ILE A 84 2.33 -7.42 -3.23
C ILE A 84 1.58 -8.67 -3.71
N LEU A 85 1.68 -9.03 -4.99
CA LEU A 85 0.94 -10.15 -5.57
C LEU A 85 1.72 -11.47 -5.48
N VAL A 86 3.05 -11.43 -5.51
CA VAL A 86 3.90 -12.63 -5.40
C VAL A 86 3.73 -13.35 -4.07
N PRO A 87 3.75 -12.69 -2.88
CA PRO A 87 3.62 -13.40 -1.62
C PRO A 87 2.28 -14.16 -1.50
N PRO A 88 1.12 -13.55 -1.80
CA PRO A 88 -0.16 -14.27 -1.85
C PRO A 88 -0.20 -15.38 -2.90
N LEU A 89 0.39 -15.17 -4.07
CA LEU A 89 0.35 -16.13 -5.16
C LEU A 89 1.21 -17.37 -4.85
N VAL A 90 2.39 -17.20 -4.26
CA VAL A 90 3.23 -18.30 -3.77
C VAL A 90 2.49 -19.11 -2.70
N LEU A 91 1.84 -18.43 -1.76
CA LEU A 91 1.04 -19.09 -0.72
C LEU A 91 -0.14 -19.85 -1.34
N LEU A 92 -0.86 -19.28 -2.30
CA LEU A 92 -1.96 -19.96 -2.99
C LEU A 92 -1.48 -21.22 -3.73
N VAL A 93 -0.34 -21.16 -4.40
CA VAL A 93 0.24 -22.32 -5.08
C VAL A 93 0.64 -23.41 -4.07
N LEU A 94 1.28 -23.03 -2.96
CA LEU A 94 1.63 -23.96 -1.89
C LEU A 94 0.39 -24.65 -1.30
N VAL A 95 -0.65 -23.87 -0.99
CA VAL A 95 -1.93 -24.40 -0.50
C VAL A 95 -2.53 -25.36 -1.52
N ARG A 96 -2.53 -25.01 -2.81
CA ARG A 96 -3.09 -25.85 -3.88
C ARG A 96 -2.36 -27.19 -3.99
N ILE A 97 -1.03 -27.19 -3.92
CA ILE A 97 -0.22 -28.43 -3.95
C ILE A 97 -0.53 -29.29 -2.72
N MET A 98 -0.59 -28.68 -1.54
CA MET A 98 -0.88 -29.38 -0.29
C MET A 98 -2.29 -29.99 -0.26
N THR A 99 -3.29 -29.31 -0.83
CA THR A 99 -4.64 -29.87 -0.96
C THR A 99 -4.67 -31.09 -1.89
N ILE A 100 -3.94 -31.06 -2.99
CA ILE A 100 -3.86 -32.19 -3.93
C ILE A 100 -3.20 -33.40 -3.24
N GLU A 101 -2.07 -33.19 -2.56
CA GLU A 101 -1.39 -34.22 -1.76
C GLU A 101 -2.31 -34.80 -0.67
N ALA A 102 -3.08 -33.96 0.01
CA ALA A 102 -4.02 -34.39 1.04
C ALA A 102 -5.13 -35.31 0.47
N ASP A 103 -5.67 -34.97 -0.71
CA ASP A 103 -6.67 -35.79 -1.40
C ASP A 103 -6.08 -37.14 -1.85
N TYR A 104 -4.85 -37.15 -2.40
CA TYR A 104 -4.16 -38.38 -2.76
C TYR A 104 -3.90 -39.27 -1.53
N ALA A 105 -3.40 -38.70 -0.44
CA ALA A 105 -3.18 -39.42 0.81
C ALA A 105 -4.49 -39.98 1.39
N TYR A 106 -5.60 -39.23 1.28
CA TYR A 106 -6.92 -39.69 1.69
C TYR A 106 -7.39 -40.88 0.84
N TRP A 107 -7.30 -40.79 -0.48
CA TRP A 107 -7.70 -41.87 -1.39
C TRP A 107 -6.85 -43.13 -1.22
N THR A 108 -5.53 -42.99 -1.09
CA THR A 108 -4.65 -44.14 -0.84
C THR A 108 -4.99 -44.81 0.49
N ARG A 109 -5.27 -44.05 1.56
CA ARG A 109 -5.73 -44.61 2.84
C ARG A 109 -7.10 -45.28 2.69
N ALA A 110 -8.04 -44.68 1.98
CA ALA A 110 -9.35 -45.28 1.75
C ALA A 110 -9.24 -46.62 0.99
N ILE A 111 -8.35 -46.72 0.01
CA ILE A 111 -8.14 -47.94 -0.78
C ILE A 111 -7.39 -49.01 0.03
N PHE A 112 -6.33 -48.66 0.76
CA PHE A 112 -5.48 -49.62 1.47
C PHE A 112 -5.92 -49.94 2.91
N MET A 113 -6.55 -49.01 3.62
CA MET A 113 -7.10 -49.20 4.99
C MET A 113 -8.63 -49.38 5.00
N GLY A 114 -9.36 -48.89 4.00
CA GLY A 114 -10.81 -49.08 3.87
C GLY A 114 -11.24 -50.31 3.05
N GLY A 115 -10.31 -50.95 2.33
CA GLY A 115 -10.52 -52.21 1.59
C GLY A 115 -10.53 -53.48 2.46
N GLY A 116 -11.04 -53.39 3.68
CA GLY A 116 -11.26 -54.51 4.59
C GLY A 116 -12.75 -54.80 4.74
N GLY A 117 -13.35 -55.36 3.70
CA GLY A 117 -14.71 -55.89 3.65
C GLY A 117 -14.81 -56.93 2.53
#